data_AF-A0A178EIP8-F1
#
_entry.id   AF-A0A178EIP8-F1
#
_cell.length_a   1.000
_cell.length_b   1.000
_cell.length_c   1.000
_cell.angle_alpha   90.00
_cell.angle_beta   90.00
_cell.angle_gamma   90.00
#
_symmetry.space_group_name_H-M   'P 1'
#
loop_
_entity.id
_entity.type
_entity.pdbx_description
1 polymer ?
#
loop_
_entity_poly.entity_id
_entity_poly.type
_entity_poly.pdbx_seq_one_letter_code
_entity_poly.pdbx_strand_id
1 'polypeptide(L)'
;MAPTASATTSVPTLTQSGARVALQAAEQYALDLGVPMSIAVVDAHTHLLTFTRMDGAKITSINTAMDMAFTAAGNRIPTSAYQETPWPGSATSGIGSTISGRFTTLGGGVPILSISGDVLGAIGCSTGTSMQDEAAARAGRDAVLCLIQSERDDEERRIREERAKVLRLWKEKEEEVGVLKEELEGFERGSKRARFDGGRSGSGSVSASVSGSVVGRRGSVFGSASASAGSGSGMGALAPDTPPEEGELHPSFVGEVTVGRY
;
A
#
# COMPACT_ATOMS: atom_id res chain seq x y z
N MET A 1 -24.88 -14.06 12.96
CA MET A 1 -25.11 -14.17 11.49
C MET A 1 -24.42 -15.43 11.03
N ALA A 2 -25.00 -16.19 10.10
CA ALA A 2 -24.32 -17.37 9.56
C ALA A 2 -23.09 -16.94 8.73
N PRO A 3 -21.95 -17.66 8.81
CA PRO A 3 -20.79 -17.33 7.99
C PRO A 3 -21.14 -17.54 6.52
N THR A 4 -20.95 -16.51 5.70
CA THR A 4 -21.10 -16.60 4.25
C THR A 4 -20.08 -17.60 3.72
N ALA A 5 -20.55 -18.72 3.16
CA ALA A 5 -19.70 -19.83 2.73
C ALA A 5 -18.92 -19.50 1.44
N SER A 6 -17.88 -18.67 1.58
CA SER A 6 -16.87 -18.50 0.54
C SER A 6 -15.88 -19.68 0.57
N ALA A 7 -15.55 -20.23 -0.60
CA ALA A 7 -14.55 -21.29 -0.73
C ALA A 7 -13.11 -20.77 -0.62
N THR A 8 -12.90 -19.45 -0.69
CA THR A 8 -11.58 -18.79 -0.63
C THR A 8 -11.62 -17.53 0.23
N THR A 9 -10.47 -17.13 0.74
CA THR A 9 -10.24 -15.81 1.37
C THR A 9 -8.95 -15.21 0.81
N SER A 10 -8.91 -13.88 0.73
CA SER A 10 -7.66 -13.16 0.49
C SER A 10 -6.97 -12.92 1.83
N VAL A 11 -5.64 -12.98 1.86
CA VAL A 11 -4.80 -12.65 3.02
C VAL A 11 -3.86 -11.52 2.61
N PRO A 12 -3.86 -10.36 3.30
CA PRO A 12 -2.88 -9.32 3.03
C PRO A 12 -1.50 -9.82 3.45
N THR A 13 -0.50 -9.67 2.57
CA THR A 13 0.88 -10.12 2.82
C THR A 13 1.88 -9.02 2.51
N LEU A 14 3.00 -9.01 3.23
CA LEU A 14 4.07 -8.04 3.07
C LEU A 14 4.73 -8.18 1.69
N THR A 15 4.89 -7.06 0.99
CA THR A 15 5.59 -7.03 -0.29
C THR A 15 7.11 -7.04 -0.09
N GLN A 16 7.88 -7.42 -1.12
CA GLN A 16 9.35 -7.33 -1.06
C GLN A 16 9.82 -5.90 -0.78
N SER A 17 9.16 -4.88 -1.33
CA SER A 17 9.46 -3.47 -1.05
C SER A 17 9.23 -3.11 0.42
N GLY A 18 8.10 -3.50 1.01
CA GLY A 18 7.85 -3.29 2.44
C GLY A 18 8.84 -4.06 3.32
N ALA A 19 9.21 -5.28 2.93
CA ALA A 19 10.23 -6.07 3.62
C ALA A 19 11.62 -5.42 3.58
N ARG A 20 11.99 -4.74 2.48
CA ARG A 20 13.21 -3.92 2.41
C ARG A 20 13.18 -2.73 3.37
N VAL A 21 12.05 -2.04 3.50
CA VAL A 21 11.90 -0.93 4.47
C VAL A 21 12.08 -1.42 5.91
N ALA A 22 11.48 -2.57 6.25
CA ALA A 22 11.72 -3.22 7.55
C ALA A 22 13.20 -3.55 7.80
N LEU A 23 13.87 -4.14 6.80
CA LEU A 23 15.28 -4.49 6.89
C LEU A 23 16.18 -3.26 7.06
N GLN A 24 15.97 -2.20 6.25
CA GLN A 24 16.77 -0.98 6.30
C GLN A 24 16.63 -0.23 7.63
N ALA A 25 15.42 -0.13 8.19
CA ALA A 25 15.21 0.51 9.48
C ALA A 25 15.82 -0.29 10.65
N ALA A 26 15.75 -1.62 10.60
CA ALA A 26 16.40 -2.48 11.59
C ALA A 26 17.94 -2.47 11.46
N GLU A 27 18.47 -2.41 10.24
CA GLU A 27 19.91 -2.31 9.95
C GLU A 27 20.47 -0.96 10.43
N GLN A 28 19.76 0.14 10.19
CA GLN A 28 20.14 1.45 10.74
C GLN A 28 20.15 1.45 12.27
N TYR A 29 19.10 0.91 12.91
CA TYR A 29 19.06 0.80 14.37
C TYR A 29 20.21 -0.05 14.93
N ALA A 30 20.60 -1.12 14.23
CA ALA A 30 21.74 -1.96 14.60
C ALA A 30 23.09 -1.24 14.44
N LEU A 31 23.23 -0.37 13.42
CA LEU A 31 24.39 0.51 13.25
C LEU A 31 24.47 1.56 14.38
N ASP A 32 23.36 2.24 14.68
CA ASP A 32 23.27 3.26 15.74
C ASP A 32 23.61 2.68 17.13
N LEU A 33 23.25 1.41 17.36
CA LEU A 33 23.56 0.66 18.58
C LEU A 33 25.01 0.12 18.61
N GLY A 34 25.73 0.13 17.49
CA GLY A 34 27.06 -0.47 17.35
C GLY A 34 27.08 -2.00 17.46
N VAL A 35 25.96 -2.67 17.18
CA VAL A 35 25.81 -4.13 17.28
C VAL A 35 25.39 -4.70 15.92
N PRO A 36 26.30 -5.29 15.12
CA PRO A 36 25.94 -5.85 13.83
C PRO A 36 25.05 -7.09 13.99
N MET A 37 23.96 -7.18 13.23
CA MET A 37 22.94 -8.23 13.34
C MET A 37 22.75 -9.03 12.05
N SER A 38 22.23 -10.26 12.19
CA SER A 38 21.46 -10.92 11.13
C SER A 38 20.01 -10.47 11.23
N ILE A 39 19.42 -10.06 10.10
CA ILE A 39 18.05 -9.54 10.03
C ILE A 39 17.32 -10.34 8.95
N ALA A 40 16.22 -10.98 9.32
CA ALA A 40 15.36 -11.76 8.44
C ALA A 40 13.95 -11.18 8.43
N VAL A 41 13.32 -11.10 7.25
CA VAL A 41 11.92 -10.68 7.10
C VAL A 41 11.14 -11.73 6.32
N VAL A 42 10.01 -12.16 6.87
CA VAL A 42 9.11 -13.16 6.28
C VAL A 42 7.74 -12.57 5.96
N ASP A 43 7.03 -13.19 5.01
CA ASP A 43 5.67 -12.87 4.61
C ASP A 43 4.61 -13.47 5.57
N ALA A 44 3.32 -13.21 5.31
CA ALA A 44 2.19 -13.73 6.09
C ALA A 44 2.14 -15.28 6.14
N HIS A 45 2.70 -15.94 5.12
CA HIS A 45 2.80 -17.40 5.01
C HIS A 45 4.12 -17.95 5.55
N THR A 46 4.89 -17.11 6.27
CA THR A 46 6.17 -17.44 6.93
C THR A 46 7.34 -17.76 5.97
N HIS A 47 7.22 -17.39 4.69
CA HIS A 47 8.29 -17.53 3.71
C HIS A 47 9.23 -16.31 3.72
N LEU A 48 10.53 -16.55 3.54
CA LEU A 48 11.56 -15.52 3.57
C LEU A 48 11.42 -14.57 2.36
N LEU A 49 11.28 -13.27 2.62
CA LEU A 49 11.24 -12.21 1.61
C LEU A 49 12.59 -11.55 1.42
N THR A 50 13.30 -11.27 2.52
CA THR A 50 14.64 -10.69 2.48
C THR A 50 15.43 -11.05 3.74
N PHE A 51 16.75 -11.04 3.60
CA PHE A 51 17.71 -11.36 4.65
C PHE A 51 18.98 -10.55 4.44
N THR A 52 19.55 -10.01 5.51
CA THR A 52 20.93 -9.50 5.54
C THR A 52 21.66 -10.07 6.76
N ARG A 53 22.98 -10.19 6.65
CA ARG A 53 23.87 -10.40 7.79
C ARG A 53 24.94 -9.32 7.72
N MET A 54 24.88 -8.38 8.65
CA MET A 54 25.87 -7.32 8.77
C MET A 54 27.27 -7.91 9.06
N ASP A 55 28.31 -7.19 8.65
CA ASP A 55 29.68 -7.62 8.92
C ASP A 55 29.97 -7.55 10.43
N GLY A 56 30.61 -8.59 10.96
CA GLY A 56 30.79 -8.80 12.40
C GLY A 56 29.62 -9.49 13.12
N ALA A 57 28.45 -9.67 12.50
CA ALA A 57 27.35 -10.42 13.09
C ALA A 57 27.69 -11.91 13.29
N LYS A 58 27.15 -12.55 14.33
CA LYS A 58 27.47 -13.95 14.70
C LYS A 58 27.04 -14.91 13.58
N ILE A 59 27.91 -15.84 13.15
CA ILE A 59 27.57 -16.83 12.11
C ILE A 59 26.34 -17.68 12.52
N THR A 60 26.21 -18.03 13.80
CA THR A 60 25.06 -18.77 14.33
C THR A 60 23.74 -18.01 14.25
N SER A 61 23.76 -16.68 14.15
CA SER A 61 22.55 -15.84 14.16
C SER A 61 21.74 -15.90 12.86
N ILE A 62 22.30 -16.44 11.77
CA ILE A 62 21.64 -16.54 10.46
C ILE A 62 20.31 -17.31 10.57
N ASN A 63 20.38 -18.57 11.03
CA ASN A 63 19.19 -19.40 11.19
C ASN A 63 18.31 -18.88 12.33
N THR A 64 18.91 -18.42 13.43
CA THR A 64 18.19 -17.85 14.58
C THR A 64 17.29 -16.68 14.19
N ALA A 65 17.77 -15.74 13.37
CA ALA A 65 16.97 -14.61 12.87
C ALA A 65 15.79 -15.09 11.98
N MET A 66 16.05 -16.04 11.07
CA MET A 66 15.00 -16.61 10.20
C MET A 66 13.93 -17.39 10.99
N ASP A 67 14.33 -18.12 12.02
CA ASP A 67 13.43 -18.90 12.88
C ASP A 67 12.67 -18.02 13.87
N MET A 68 13.26 -16.92 14.32
CA MET A 68 12.57 -15.85 15.07
C MET A 68 11.47 -15.20 14.24
N ALA A 69 11.77 -14.78 13.01
CA ALA A 69 10.80 -14.21 12.09
C ALA A 69 9.66 -15.22 11.78
N PHE A 70 10.02 -16.47 11.45
CA PHE A 70 9.08 -17.55 11.22
C PHE A 70 8.14 -17.80 12.42
N THR A 71 8.70 -17.91 13.62
CA THR A 71 7.92 -18.17 14.85
C THR A 71 6.99 -17.02 15.17
N ALA A 72 7.44 -15.77 14.99
CA ALA A 72 6.63 -14.57 15.21
C ALA A 72 5.47 -14.45 14.22
N ALA A 73 5.69 -14.68 12.91
CA ALA A 73 4.63 -14.66 11.91
C ALA A 73 3.61 -15.79 12.13
N GLY A 74 4.09 -17.03 12.34
CA GLY A 74 3.22 -18.20 12.51
C GLY A 74 2.33 -18.12 13.75
N ASN A 75 2.85 -17.61 14.88
CA ASN A 75 2.11 -17.53 16.14
C ASN A 75 1.47 -16.16 16.41
N ARG A 76 1.74 -15.16 15.57
CA ARG A 76 1.16 -13.80 15.64
C ARG A 76 1.52 -12.99 16.89
N ILE A 77 2.54 -13.42 17.64
CA ILE A 77 3.04 -12.79 18.87
C ILE A 77 4.58 -12.68 18.82
N PRO A 78 5.20 -11.70 19.51
CA PRO A 78 6.65 -11.61 19.57
C PRO A 78 7.27 -12.83 20.26
N THR A 79 8.45 -13.26 19.82
CA THR A 79 9.08 -14.49 20.34
C THR A 79 9.53 -14.38 21.80
N SER A 80 9.73 -13.17 22.31
CA SER A 80 10.00 -12.90 23.73
C SER A 80 8.87 -13.32 24.66
N ALA A 81 7.62 -13.38 24.17
CA ALA A 81 6.49 -13.93 24.94
C ALA A 81 6.69 -15.41 25.32
N TYR A 82 7.58 -16.13 24.63
CA TYR A 82 7.94 -17.51 24.93
C TYR A 82 9.21 -17.64 25.79
N GLN A 83 9.79 -16.56 26.33
CA GLN A 83 10.99 -16.67 27.19
C GLN A 83 10.66 -17.17 28.61
N GLU A 84 9.44 -16.92 29.11
CA GLU A 84 9.04 -17.30 30.47
C GLU A 84 8.49 -18.73 30.58
N THR A 85 7.98 -19.30 29.48
CA THR A 85 7.20 -20.55 29.47
C THR A 85 7.97 -21.88 29.42
N PRO A 86 9.11 -22.04 28.71
CA PRO A 86 9.66 -23.33 28.31
C PRO A 86 10.55 -23.99 29.38
N TRP A 87 10.08 -24.02 30.62
CA TRP A 87 10.75 -24.76 31.70
C TRP A 87 10.43 -26.26 31.63
N PRO A 88 11.36 -27.16 32.02
CA PRO A 88 11.07 -28.59 32.11
C PRO A 88 9.86 -28.87 33.00
N GLY A 89 8.88 -29.60 32.46
CA GLY A 89 7.60 -29.88 33.15
C GLY A 89 6.48 -28.85 32.92
N SER A 90 6.75 -27.76 32.19
CA SER A 90 5.69 -26.87 31.66
C SER A 90 4.86 -27.55 30.56
N ALA A 91 3.66 -27.03 30.30
CA ALA A 91 2.82 -27.46 29.18
C ALA A 91 3.48 -27.25 27.80
N THR A 92 4.50 -26.39 27.71
CA THR A 92 5.29 -26.09 26.50
C THR A 92 6.69 -26.73 26.54
N SER A 93 6.95 -27.66 27.46
CA SER A 93 8.24 -28.35 27.57
C SER A 93 8.56 -29.09 26.27
N GLY A 94 9.65 -28.71 25.60
CA GLY A 94 10.06 -29.27 24.30
C GLY A 94 9.45 -28.60 23.07
N ILE A 95 8.75 -27.46 23.22
CA ILE A 95 8.13 -26.73 22.09
C ILE A 95 9.14 -26.37 20.98
N GLY A 96 10.41 -26.11 21.32
CA GLY A 96 11.46 -25.83 20.34
C GLY A 96 11.75 -26.98 19.36
N SER A 97 11.43 -28.22 19.72
CA SER A 97 11.56 -29.39 18.83
C SER A 97 10.39 -29.51 17.83
N THR A 98 9.33 -28.71 18.00
CA THR A 98 8.20 -28.70 17.06
C THR A 98 8.58 -28.01 15.75
N ILE A 99 7.78 -28.23 14.70
CA ILE A 99 7.99 -27.62 13.37
C ILE A 99 9.41 -27.87 12.85
N SER A 100 9.89 -29.11 12.98
CA SER A 100 11.23 -29.54 12.57
C SER A 100 12.39 -28.75 13.21
N GLY A 101 12.22 -28.26 14.45
CA GLY A 101 13.23 -27.49 15.17
C GLY A 101 13.23 -25.99 14.90
N ARG A 102 12.26 -25.49 14.11
CA ARG A 102 12.19 -24.06 13.71
C ARG A 102 11.48 -23.16 14.72
N PHE A 103 10.80 -23.73 15.71
CA PHE A 103 10.16 -22.93 16.76
C PHE A 103 11.22 -22.40 17.72
N THR A 104 11.31 -21.08 17.90
CA THR A 104 12.27 -20.47 18.83
C THR A 104 11.60 -19.72 19.96
N THR A 105 12.16 -19.89 21.16
CA THR A 105 11.77 -19.18 22.38
C THR A 105 12.68 -17.98 22.68
N LEU A 106 13.64 -17.67 21.80
CA LEU A 106 14.56 -16.55 21.95
C LEU A 106 13.87 -15.24 21.53
N GLY A 107 13.91 -14.20 22.37
CA GLY A 107 13.43 -12.86 22.02
C GLY A 107 14.28 -12.22 20.92
N GLY A 108 13.61 -11.55 19.97
CA GLY A 108 14.21 -10.98 18.76
C GLY A 108 13.30 -11.04 17.51
N GLY A 109 12.26 -11.87 17.54
CA GLY A 109 11.22 -11.96 16.49
C GLY A 109 9.97 -11.15 16.85
N VAL A 110 9.48 -10.35 15.90
CA VAL A 110 8.36 -9.43 16.09
C VAL A 110 7.40 -9.51 14.88
N PRO A 111 6.10 -9.77 15.09
CA PRO A 111 5.13 -9.80 14.00
C PRO A 111 4.80 -8.39 13.49
N ILE A 112 4.54 -8.29 12.18
CA ILE A 112 4.01 -7.11 11.52
C ILE A 112 2.52 -7.35 11.32
N LEU A 113 1.70 -6.70 12.15
CA LEU A 113 0.25 -6.84 12.17
C LEU A 113 -0.40 -5.60 11.52
N SER A 114 -1.42 -5.82 10.71
CA SER A 114 -2.28 -4.74 10.22
C SER A 114 -3.13 -4.14 11.35
N ILE A 115 -3.76 -2.99 11.09
CA ILE A 115 -4.72 -2.35 12.01
C ILE A 115 -5.93 -3.28 12.29
N SER A 116 -6.28 -4.18 11.36
CA SER A 116 -7.32 -5.20 11.55
C SER A 116 -6.86 -6.44 12.33
N GLY A 117 -5.57 -6.56 12.66
CA GLY A 117 -4.98 -7.71 13.36
C GLY A 117 -4.57 -8.86 12.43
N ASP A 118 -4.62 -8.67 11.11
CA ASP A 118 -4.10 -9.63 10.13
C ASP A 118 -2.57 -9.61 10.14
N VAL A 119 -1.94 -10.79 10.06
CA VAL A 119 -0.49 -10.90 9.94
C VAL A 119 -0.09 -10.55 8.52
N LEU A 120 0.70 -9.51 8.35
CA LEU A 120 1.32 -9.16 7.07
C LEU A 120 2.63 -9.91 6.86
N GLY A 121 3.33 -10.18 7.97
CA GLY A 121 4.61 -10.89 8.00
C GLY A 121 5.26 -10.76 9.37
N ALA A 122 6.57 -10.95 9.44
CA ALA A 122 7.34 -10.69 10.65
C ALA A 122 8.80 -10.37 10.32
N ILE A 123 9.48 -9.73 11.28
CA ILE A 123 10.91 -9.47 11.25
C ILE A 123 11.57 -10.15 12.45
N GLY A 124 12.74 -10.74 12.24
CA GLY A 124 13.57 -11.33 13.27
C GLY A 124 14.99 -10.80 13.16
N CYS A 125 15.51 -10.23 14.25
CA CYS A 125 16.91 -9.81 14.34
C CYS A 125 17.65 -10.71 15.31
N SER A 126 18.92 -10.99 15.06
CA SER A 126 19.76 -11.75 15.99
C SER A 126 21.23 -11.37 15.90
N THR A 127 21.81 -11.01 17.04
CA THR A 127 23.24 -11.17 17.42
C THR A 127 23.50 -10.58 18.80
N GLY A 128 22.74 -9.58 19.24
CA GLY A 128 22.91 -8.89 20.51
C GLY A 128 22.39 -9.69 21.71
N THR A 129 21.87 -8.97 22.69
CA THR A 129 20.95 -9.51 23.71
C THR A 129 19.52 -9.52 23.17
N SER A 130 18.64 -10.37 23.72
CA SER A 130 17.23 -10.43 23.26
C SER A 130 16.49 -9.08 23.29
N MET A 131 16.85 -8.18 24.21
CA MET A 131 16.26 -6.83 24.24
C MET A 131 16.74 -5.96 23.08
N GLN A 132 18.02 -6.06 22.69
CA GLN A 132 18.59 -5.32 21.56
C GLN A 132 18.08 -5.88 20.23
N ASP A 133 18.07 -7.21 20.09
CA ASP A 133 17.52 -7.92 18.94
C ASP A 133 16.03 -7.56 18.74
N GLU A 134 15.23 -7.55 19.82
CA GLU A 134 13.83 -7.15 19.74
C GLU A 134 13.65 -5.65 19.43
N ALA A 135 14.50 -4.77 19.96
CA ALA A 135 14.43 -3.33 19.66
C ALA A 135 14.70 -3.03 18.18
N ALA A 136 15.71 -3.68 17.58
CA ALA A 136 15.97 -3.57 16.14
C ALA A 136 14.80 -4.12 15.30
N ALA A 137 14.24 -5.27 15.69
CA ALA A 137 13.06 -5.83 15.04
C ALA A 137 11.82 -4.93 15.17
N ARG A 138 11.64 -4.25 16.32
CA ARG A 138 10.58 -3.26 16.52
C ARG A 138 10.76 -2.04 15.61
N ALA A 139 11.97 -1.50 15.49
CA ALA A 139 12.25 -0.39 14.56
C ALA A 139 11.89 -0.76 13.11
N GLY A 140 12.27 -1.96 12.66
CA GLY A 140 11.89 -2.48 11.34
C GLY A 140 10.37 -2.64 11.15
N ARG A 141 9.66 -3.21 12.14
CA ARG A 141 8.19 -3.29 12.13
C ARG A 141 7.56 -1.90 12.03
N ASP A 142 7.98 -0.97 12.88
CA ASP A 142 7.35 0.34 13.02
C ASP A 142 7.54 1.21 11.77
N ALA A 143 8.67 1.07 11.08
CA ALA A 143 8.88 1.67 9.75
C ALA A 143 7.88 1.16 8.70
N VAL A 144 7.56 -0.14 8.69
CA VAL A 144 6.54 -0.71 7.79
C VAL A 144 5.13 -0.23 8.14
N LEU A 145 4.80 -0.14 9.43
CA LEU A 145 3.50 0.39 9.87
C LEU A 145 3.34 1.87 9.50
N CYS A 146 4.41 2.66 9.61
CA CYS A 146 4.44 4.06 9.17
C CYS A 146 4.23 4.18 7.64
N LEU A 147 4.90 3.33 6.84
CA LEU A 147 4.70 3.27 5.39
C LEU A 147 3.24 2.98 5.04
N ILE A 148 2.65 1.92 5.61
CA ILE A 148 1.25 1.53 5.37
C ILE A 148 0.28 2.66 5.72
N GLN A 149 0.54 3.38 6.81
CA GLN A 149 -0.28 4.53 7.20
C GLN A 149 -0.14 5.69 6.20
N SER A 150 1.06 6.00 5.72
CA SER A 150 1.28 7.03 4.70
C SER A 150 0.62 6.72 3.36
N GLU A 151 0.73 5.48 2.86
CA GLU A 151 0.06 5.01 1.64
C GLU A 151 -1.46 5.16 1.74
N ARG A 152 -2.02 4.84 2.92
CA ARG A 152 -3.44 5.01 3.21
C ARG A 152 -3.85 6.49 3.23
N ASP A 153 -3.11 7.34 3.93
CA ASP A 153 -3.43 8.77 4.06
C ASP A 153 -3.35 9.51 2.73
N ASP A 154 -2.45 9.09 1.84
CA ASP A 154 -2.33 9.58 0.46
C ASP A 154 -3.52 9.15 -0.42
N GLU A 155 -3.95 7.88 -0.34
CA GLU A 155 -5.13 7.40 -1.08
C GLU A 155 -6.43 8.03 -0.54
N GLU A 156 -6.57 8.20 0.78
CA GLU A 156 -7.71 8.92 1.37
C GLU A 156 -7.73 10.40 0.93
N ARG A 157 -6.57 11.04 0.76
CA ARG A 157 -6.45 12.41 0.19
C ARG A 157 -6.90 12.43 -1.27
N ARG A 158 -6.41 11.50 -2.09
CA ARG A 158 -6.79 11.35 -3.49
C ARG A 158 -8.30 11.15 -3.67
N ILE A 159 -8.90 10.19 -2.95
CA ILE A 159 -10.34 9.92 -3.00
C ILE A 159 -11.15 11.17 -2.58
N ARG A 160 -10.68 11.93 -1.59
CA ARG A 160 -11.32 13.17 -1.15
C ARG A 160 -11.29 14.24 -2.26
N GLU A 161 -10.18 14.39 -2.97
CA GLU A 161 -10.07 15.30 -4.11
C GLU A 161 -10.91 14.88 -5.32
N GLU A 162 -10.92 13.59 -5.68
CA GLU A 162 -11.76 13.07 -6.76
C GLU A 162 -13.26 13.27 -6.44
N ARG A 163 -13.70 12.98 -5.21
CA ARG A 163 -15.07 13.27 -4.75
C ARG A 163 -15.40 14.76 -4.80
N ALA A 164 -14.47 15.65 -4.42
CA ALA A 164 -14.67 17.10 -4.50
C ALA A 164 -14.81 17.60 -5.95
N LYS A 165 -14.07 17.02 -6.90
CA LYS A 165 -14.20 17.29 -8.34
C LYS A 165 -15.57 16.85 -8.87
N VAL A 166 -16.01 15.63 -8.53
CA VAL A 166 -17.33 15.09 -8.90
C VAL A 166 -18.46 15.96 -8.34
N LEU A 167 -18.39 16.36 -7.06
CA LEU A 167 -19.39 17.22 -6.43
C LEU A 167 -19.44 18.63 -7.07
N ARG A 168 -18.32 19.15 -7.57
CA ARG A 168 -18.30 20.43 -8.30
C ARG A 168 -19.01 20.31 -9.66
N LEU A 169 -18.65 19.30 -10.45
CA LEU A 169 -19.28 19.03 -11.75
C LEU A 169 -20.79 18.75 -11.60
N TRP A 170 -21.19 18.07 -10.53
CA TRP A 170 -22.60 17.81 -10.27
C TRP A 170 -23.39 19.09 -10.00
N LYS A 171 -22.85 20.02 -9.19
CA LYS A 171 -23.47 21.34 -8.97
C LYS A 171 -23.57 22.17 -10.24
N GLU A 172 -22.50 22.22 -11.04
CA GLU A 172 -22.49 22.89 -12.35
C GLU A 172 -23.59 22.32 -13.28
N LYS A 173 -23.78 20.99 -13.28
CA LYS A 173 -24.86 20.34 -14.03
C LYS A 173 -26.26 20.54 -13.42
N GLU A 174 -26.40 20.67 -12.10
CA GLU A 174 -27.68 21.08 -11.51
C GLU A 174 -28.05 22.52 -11.89
N GLU A 175 -27.09 23.44 -11.92
CA GLU A 175 -27.26 24.83 -12.37
C GLU A 175 -27.65 24.88 -13.87
N GLU A 176 -26.95 24.16 -14.74
CA GLU A 176 -27.34 24.01 -16.16
C GLU A 176 -28.76 23.46 -16.33
N VAL A 177 -29.11 22.39 -15.60
CA VAL A 177 -30.46 21.80 -15.65
C VAL A 177 -31.53 22.74 -15.08
N GLY A 178 -31.17 23.59 -14.10
CA GLY A 178 -32.04 24.66 -13.60
C GLY A 178 -32.36 25.68 -14.68
N VAL A 179 -31.34 26.22 -15.34
CA VAL A 179 -31.48 27.19 -16.45
C VAL A 179 -32.35 26.61 -17.58
N LEU A 180 -32.06 25.38 -18.02
CA LEU A 180 -32.83 24.71 -19.08
C LEU A 180 -34.31 24.48 -18.72
N LYS A 181 -34.63 24.28 -17.44
CA LYS A 181 -36.02 24.19 -16.97
C LYS A 181 -36.71 25.56 -17.00
N GLU A 182 -36.06 26.63 -16.56
CA GLU A 182 -36.62 27.98 -16.61
C GLU A 182 -36.87 28.45 -18.05
N GLU A 183 -35.97 28.14 -18.99
CA GLU A 183 -36.15 28.39 -20.42
C GLU A 183 -37.36 27.63 -20.99
N LEU A 184 -37.49 26.33 -20.66
CA LEU A 184 -38.61 25.50 -21.09
C LEU A 184 -39.95 26.02 -20.55
N GLU A 185 -40.02 26.37 -19.26
CA GLU A 185 -41.20 27.01 -18.65
C GLU A 185 -41.50 28.39 -19.27
N GLY A 186 -40.48 29.13 -19.68
CA GLY A 186 -40.62 30.35 -20.47
C GLY A 186 -41.30 30.10 -21.82
N PHE A 187 -40.84 29.08 -22.54
CA PHE A 187 -41.38 28.67 -23.84
C PHE A 187 -42.84 28.17 -23.73
N GLU A 188 -43.16 27.37 -22.71
CA GLU A 188 -44.53 26.94 -22.45
C GLU A 188 -45.47 28.11 -22.15
N ARG A 189 -45.04 29.07 -21.33
CA ARG A 189 -45.80 30.30 -21.03
C ARG A 189 -46.01 31.14 -22.28
N GLY A 190 -44.99 31.27 -23.14
CA GLY A 190 -45.08 31.92 -24.45
C GLY A 190 -46.09 31.23 -25.38
N SER A 191 -46.05 29.90 -25.48
CA SER A 191 -46.99 29.11 -26.29
C SER A 191 -48.45 29.23 -25.78
N LYS A 192 -48.65 29.26 -24.46
CA LYS A 192 -49.97 29.50 -23.85
C LYS A 192 -50.49 30.92 -24.13
N ARG A 193 -49.63 31.95 -24.10
CA ARG A 193 -49.98 33.33 -24.48
C ARG A 193 -50.36 33.46 -25.96
N ALA A 194 -49.56 32.88 -26.85
CA ALA A 194 -49.83 32.91 -28.30
C ALA A 194 -51.18 32.26 -28.67
N ARG A 195 -51.63 31.23 -27.93
CA ARG A 195 -52.97 30.65 -28.09
C ARG A 195 -54.11 31.52 -27.56
N PHE A 196 -53.84 32.48 -26.67
CA PHE A 196 -54.86 33.35 -26.08
C PHE A 196 -55.12 34.59 -26.95
N ASP A 197 -54.06 35.21 -27.48
CA ASP A 197 -54.18 36.35 -28.41
C ASP A 197 -54.57 35.94 -29.84
N GLY A 198 -54.48 34.65 -30.19
CA GLY A 198 -54.97 34.10 -31.46
C GLY A 198 -56.50 34.06 -31.62
N GLY A 199 -57.26 34.64 -30.67
CA GLY A 199 -58.72 34.56 -30.59
C GLY A 199 -59.52 35.30 -31.67
N ARG A 200 -58.88 35.89 -32.70
CA ARG A 200 -59.59 36.49 -33.85
C ARG A 200 -58.83 36.36 -35.17
N SER A 201 -59.58 35.88 -36.18
CA SER A 201 -59.28 35.80 -37.62
C SER A 201 -58.41 34.65 -38.14
N GLY A 202 -58.80 34.10 -39.30
CA GLY A 202 -57.90 33.38 -40.20
C GLY A 202 -57.94 31.85 -40.18
N SER A 203 -58.95 31.24 -40.80
CA SER A 203 -58.86 29.85 -41.25
C SER A 203 -57.81 29.75 -42.37
N GLY A 204 -56.67 29.12 -42.10
CA GLY A 204 -55.59 28.92 -43.07
C GLY A 204 -54.93 27.55 -42.91
N SER A 205 -55.42 26.56 -43.65
CA SER A 205 -54.79 25.25 -43.75
C SER A 205 -53.50 25.33 -44.58
N VAL A 206 -52.36 25.03 -43.99
CA VAL A 206 -51.10 24.79 -44.73
C VAL A 206 -50.50 23.47 -44.29
N SER A 207 -50.55 22.49 -45.19
CA SER A 207 -49.86 21.22 -45.08
C SER A 207 -48.38 21.39 -45.40
N ALA A 208 -47.50 21.11 -44.45
CA ALA A 208 -46.06 21.03 -44.68
C ALA A 208 -45.58 19.59 -44.47
N SER A 209 -45.46 18.84 -45.56
CA SER A 209 -44.78 17.55 -45.58
C SER A 209 -43.27 17.76 -45.58
N VAL A 210 -42.55 17.29 -44.56
CA VAL A 210 -41.09 17.22 -44.56
C VAL A 210 -40.67 15.75 -44.44
N SER A 211 -40.28 15.19 -45.58
CA SER A 211 -39.50 13.95 -45.67
C SER A 211 -38.02 14.27 -45.37
N GLY A 212 -37.39 13.47 -44.49
CA GLY A 212 -35.99 13.61 -44.12
C GLY A 212 -35.33 12.24 -43.99
N SER A 213 -34.38 11.95 -44.86
CA SER A 213 -33.90 10.59 -45.13
C SER A 213 -32.94 10.02 -44.09
N VAL A 214 -33.07 8.72 -43.81
CA VAL A 214 -32.04 7.92 -43.16
C VAL A 214 -30.82 7.81 -44.09
N VAL A 215 -29.64 8.20 -43.60
CA VAL A 215 -28.36 7.93 -44.27
C VAL A 215 -27.44 7.20 -43.30
N GLY A 216 -27.20 5.92 -43.57
CA GLY A 216 -26.10 5.17 -42.96
C GLY A 216 -24.86 5.20 -43.86
N ARG A 217 -23.66 5.21 -43.28
CA ARG A 217 -22.42 4.88 -44.00
C ARG A 217 -21.44 4.13 -43.10
N ARG A 218 -20.84 3.07 -43.67
CA ARG A 218 -19.76 2.26 -43.09
C ARG A 218 -18.41 2.64 -43.72
N GLY A 219 -17.31 2.37 -43.00
CA GLY A 219 -15.94 2.22 -43.53
C GLY A 219 -14.89 3.18 -42.91
N SER A 220 -13.66 2.85 -42.47
CA SER A 220 -12.63 1.80 -42.79
C SER A 220 -11.47 2.36 -43.67
N VAL A 221 -10.17 2.31 -43.34
CA VAL A 221 -9.37 1.80 -42.19
C VAL A 221 -7.97 2.53 -42.16
N PHE A 222 -7.14 2.26 -41.13
CA PHE A 222 -5.66 2.09 -41.15
C PHE A 222 -4.68 3.27 -40.91
N GLY A 223 -3.61 2.94 -40.14
CA GLY A 223 -2.25 3.51 -40.18
C GLY A 223 -1.77 4.23 -38.89
N SER A 224 -0.50 4.21 -38.46
CA SER A 224 0.52 3.15 -38.25
C SER A 224 1.86 3.78 -37.81
N ALA A 225 2.74 3.02 -37.12
CA ALA A 225 4.14 3.36 -36.72
C ALA A 225 4.30 4.44 -35.60
N SER A 226 5.27 4.47 -34.66
CA SER A 226 6.37 3.61 -34.12
C SER A 226 7.74 4.32 -34.06
N ALA A 227 8.58 3.94 -33.08
CA ALA A 227 10.02 4.27 -32.87
C ALA A 227 10.36 5.58 -32.10
N SER A 228 11.52 5.77 -31.42
CA SER A 228 12.38 4.89 -30.57
C SER A 228 13.63 5.65 -30.06
N ALA A 229 14.24 5.22 -28.94
CA ALA A 229 15.62 5.52 -28.44
C ALA A 229 15.92 6.97 -27.94
N GLY A 230 16.90 7.22 -27.04
CA GLY A 230 17.78 6.32 -26.25
C GLY A 230 18.93 7.03 -25.50
N SER A 231 19.70 6.29 -24.66
CA SER A 231 21.01 6.65 -23.99
C SER A 231 21.07 7.83 -22.98
N GLY A 232 21.98 7.86 -21.97
CA GLY A 232 22.91 6.85 -21.46
C GLY A 232 23.94 7.36 -20.40
N SER A 233 24.45 6.44 -19.55
CA SER A 233 25.76 6.40 -18.82
C SER A 233 26.36 7.61 -18.07
N GLY A 234 26.87 7.37 -16.85
CA GLY A 234 27.93 8.18 -16.20
C GLY A 234 28.32 7.73 -14.77
N MET A 235 29.59 7.37 -14.53
CA MET A 235 30.12 6.89 -13.23
C MET A 235 30.85 8.01 -12.45
N GLY A 236 30.96 7.86 -11.12
CA GLY A 236 31.86 8.66 -10.25
C GLY A 236 31.92 8.09 -8.84
N ALA A 237 33.10 8.10 -8.19
CA ALA A 237 33.34 7.39 -6.92
C ALA A 237 34.25 8.16 -5.93
N LEU A 238 34.33 7.62 -4.71
CA LEU A 238 35.27 7.89 -3.59
C LEU A 238 34.97 9.03 -2.59
N ALA A 239 35.31 8.72 -1.33
CA ALA A 239 35.22 9.51 -0.09
C ALA A 239 36.64 10.06 0.29
N PRO A 240 37.01 10.57 1.50
CA PRO A 240 36.41 10.33 2.84
C PRO A 240 36.41 11.52 3.87
N ASP A 241 36.01 11.18 5.11
CA ASP A 241 36.34 11.73 6.44
C ASP A 241 35.96 13.18 6.86
N THR A 242 34.97 13.29 7.78
CA THR A 242 35.06 13.81 9.18
C THR A 242 33.65 13.83 9.80
N PRO A 243 33.40 13.36 11.05
CA PRO A 243 32.04 13.35 11.64
C PRO A 243 31.69 14.66 12.39
N PRO A 244 30.43 15.13 12.35
CA PRO A 244 29.89 16.11 13.29
C PRO A 244 29.20 15.44 14.50
N GLU A 245 29.14 16.17 15.61
CA GLU A 245 28.62 15.71 16.92
C GLU A 245 27.08 15.72 17.03
N GLU A 246 26.60 15.36 18.22
CA GLU A 246 25.21 15.01 18.57
C GLU A 246 24.15 16.07 18.22
N GLY A 247 22.99 15.58 17.76
CA GLY A 247 21.70 16.10 18.24
C GLY A 247 20.99 17.20 17.47
N GLU A 248 20.57 16.95 16.22
CA GLU A 248 19.39 17.62 15.65
C GLU A 248 18.70 16.76 14.56
N LEU A 249 17.36 16.67 14.60
CA LEU A 249 16.55 15.89 13.64
C LEU A 249 16.38 16.69 12.34
N HIS A 250 16.93 16.23 11.22
CA HIS A 250 16.77 16.90 9.92
C HIS A 250 15.80 16.16 8.97
N PRO A 251 14.68 16.77 8.54
CA PRO A 251 13.67 16.12 7.71
C PRO A 251 13.99 16.26 6.22
N SER A 252 14.89 15.41 5.71
CA SER A 252 15.22 15.40 4.27
C SER A 252 15.94 14.13 3.81
N PHE A 253 15.21 13.13 3.30
CA PHE A 253 15.33 12.62 1.91
C PHE A 253 14.37 11.43 1.69
N VAL A 254 13.36 11.58 0.85
CA VAL A 254 12.60 10.44 0.31
C VAL A 254 13.30 10.01 -0.98
N GLY A 255 14.12 8.96 -0.90
CA GLY A 255 14.78 8.40 -2.07
C GLY A 255 13.79 7.61 -2.94
N GLU A 256 13.68 7.95 -4.23
CA GLU A 256 12.87 7.18 -5.18
C GLU A 256 13.41 5.74 -5.32
N VAL A 257 12.58 4.76 -4.95
CA VAL A 257 12.86 3.34 -5.19
C VAL A 257 12.30 2.95 -6.56
N THR A 258 13.13 2.98 -7.58
CA THR A 258 12.77 2.47 -8.92
C THR A 258 12.64 0.95 -8.88
N VAL A 259 11.42 0.44 -8.75
CA VAL A 259 11.14 -1.00 -8.84
C VAL A 259 11.31 -1.45 -10.29
N GLY A 260 12.43 -2.12 -10.57
CA GLY A 260 12.65 -2.79 -11.85
C GLY A 260 11.59 -3.86 -12.10
N ARG A 261 10.89 -3.77 -13.24
CA ARG A 261 9.96 -4.82 -13.67
C ARG A 261 10.74 -6.02 -14.20
N TYR A 262 10.38 -7.20 -13.72
CA TYR A 262 10.61 -8.48 -14.39
C TYR A 262 9.39 -8.83 -15.24
#